data_AF-A0A1Y6F4Z7-F1
#
_entry.id   AF-A0A1Y6F4Z7-F1
#
_cell.length_a   1.000
_cell.length_b   1.000
_cell.length_c   1.000
_cell.angle_alpha   90.00
_cell.angle_beta   90.00
_cell.angle_gamma   90.00
#
_symmetry.space_group_name_H-M   'P 1'
#
loop_
_entity.id
_entity.type
_entity.pdbx_description
1 polymer ?
#
loop_
_entity_poly.entity_id
_entity_poly.type
_entity_poly.pdbx_seq_one_letter_code
_entity_poly.pdbx_strand_id
1 'polypeptide(L)'
;MSIDAEATRSTLPLLDVPFVFSQVQLLSSQQFRDEARSKWDQRVSIDDLETLHQLGLLVPLYRADDDQKPEALPAPHEDDHSKIARYAREGLIRDPQGEDASPWPHCRPNGVGDNWWDGFFYSHWQLLGLRDALQQRENLRRVPNEDKGSRAFAARQRHEYLALAALSARFFPSIIGRVTYRDGAERETLLTARHDVDATARLSAASFPADRLRPTAEFLLSRAHAHDPMREWWDLARHSDASGWFRLRGGALEAVWQRIAAEVFLRAHDELASLGTLDSLPETGDPHMWHPLQERIGLHHDSDGIHRSLARVGLSPEPSVVLVLEGQTEMVHIPALLDALGISKPQQVRVINQRTSSDRPNQLARYVAPRLGRIRGNRQLIEAGPTALVVAMDAEGPIWGTPAARDRHLHELREIVRQEVAAQGGAVTDHELEILVQLHTWGDQKYELANFTDEELETAITQVLRANSKTERSETNWVARLRTDIEYARERELDIKVVFDRIQQQVSKVELAEALMPVLLAKLEHEDSSDHTHPPVLDLVFDLVTLVNRLSGGGYSLEKPAEAPG
;
A
#
# COMPACT_ATOMS: atom_id res chain seq x y z
N MET A 1 -35.50 10.53 -22.81
CA MET A 1 -34.56 10.87 -23.91
C MET A 1 -34.48 9.67 -24.83
N SER A 2 -35.01 9.81 -26.05
CA SER A 2 -34.85 8.80 -27.11
C SER A 2 -33.37 8.76 -27.45
N ILE A 3 -32.68 7.67 -27.13
CA ILE A 3 -31.35 7.42 -27.69
C ILE A 3 -31.67 6.96 -29.11
N ASP A 4 -31.70 7.91 -30.05
CA ASP A 4 -31.61 7.55 -31.45
C ASP A 4 -30.36 6.70 -31.59
N ALA A 5 -30.54 5.48 -32.10
CA ALA A 5 -29.47 4.61 -32.54
C ALA A 5 -28.85 5.24 -33.81
N GLU A 6 -28.28 6.44 -33.67
CA GLU A 6 -27.39 7.03 -34.66
C GLU A 6 -26.33 5.98 -34.95
N ALA A 7 -26.26 5.60 -36.23
CA ALA A 7 -25.36 4.60 -36.75
C ALA A 7 -23.98 4.77 -36.11
N THR A 8 -23.59 3.79 -35.29
CA THR A 8 -22.25 3.71 -34.72
C THR A 8 -21.26 3.90 -35.85
N ARG A 9 -20.52 5.01 -35.80
CA ARG A 9 -19.63 5.43 -36.88
C ARG A 9 -18.44 4.46 -36.97
N SER A 10 -17.90 4.36 -38.18
CA SER A 10 -16.85 3.40 -38.51
C SER A 10 -15.63 3.48 -37.56
N THR A 11 -14.99 2.35 -37.26
CA THR A 11 -13.73 2.27 -36.50
C THR A 11 -12.48 2.61 -37.31
N LEU A 12 -12.62 2.78 -38.64
CA LEU A 12 -11.51 3.05 -39.56
C LEU A 12 -10.78 4.39 -39.28
N PRO A 13 -11.43 5.51 -38.92
CA PRO A 13 -10.75 6.77 -38.63
C PRO A 13 -9.75 6.69 -37.46
N LEU A 14 -9.86 5.69 -36.58
CA LEU A 14 -8.86 5.47 -35.54
C LEU A 14 -7.49 5.09 -36.09
N LEU A 15 -7.43 4.51 -37.30
CA LEU A 15 -6.17 4.11 -37.93
C LEU A 15 -5.33 5.33 -38.37
N ASP A 16 -5.98 6.48 -38.53
CA ASP A 16 -5.31 7.76 -38.81
C ASP A 16 -4.75 8.42 -37.53
N VAL A 17 -5.10 7.90 -36.34
CA VAL A 17 -4.59 8.42 -35.07
C VAL A 17 -3.17 7.90 -34.84
N PRO A 18 -2.16 8.78 -34.71
CA PRO A 18 -0.78 8.36 -34.52
C PRO A 18 -0.62 7.44 -33.31
N PHE A 19 0.02 6.29 -33.55
CA PHE A 19 0.40 5.31 -32.53
C PHE A 19 -0.75 4.74 -31.70
N VAL A 20 -2.00 4.76 -32.19
CA VAL A 20 -3.22 4.39 -31.46
C VAL A 20 -3.15 3.03 -30.74
N PHE A 21 -2.48 2.03 -31.32
CA PHE A 21 -2.32 0.67 -30.74
C PHE A 21 -0.88 0.34 -30.29
N SER A 22 -0.01 1.35 -30.14
CA SER A 22 1.38 1.14 -29.71
C SER A 22 1.48 0.73 -28.23
N GLN A 23 0.66 1.37 -27.38
CA GLN A 23 0.71 1.18 -25.93
C GLN A 23 -0.24 0.09 -25.45
N VAL A 24 -1.38 -0.05 -26.13
CA VAL A 24 -2.37 -1.09 -25.89
C VAL A 24 -2.63 -1.80 -27.22
N GLN A 25 -2.00 -2.96 -27.42
CA GLN A 25 -2.00 -3.65 -28.70
C GLN A 25 -3.36 -4.27 -29.03
N LEU A 26 -3.57 -4.61 -30.29
CA LEU A 26 -4.70 -5.45 -30.69
C LEU A 26 -4.38 -6.93 -30.47
N LEU A 27 -5.44 -7.69 -30.25
CA LEU A 27 -5.42 -9.12 -29.98
C LEU A 27 -6.11 -9.82 -31.15
N SER A 28 -5.47 -10.85 -31.70
CA SER A 28 -6.20 -11.85 -32.50
C SER A 28 -7.24 -12.56 -31.65
N SER A 29 -8.22 -13.24 -32.24
CA SER A 29 -9.21 -14.04 -31.49
C SER A 29 -8.56 -15.06 -30.55
N GLN A 30 -7.46 -15.70 -30.96
CA GLN A 30 -6.71 -16.62 -30.10
C GLN A 30 -6.11 -15.88 -28.90
N GLN A 31 -5.39 -14.79 -29.13
CA GLN A 31 -4.78 -14.02 -28.05
C GLN A 31 -5.83 -13.42 -27.11
N PHE A 32 -6.99 -12.98 -27.63
CA PHE A 32 -8.10 -12.48 -26.83
C PHE A 32 -8.64 -13.55 -25.89
N ARG A 33 -8.84 -14.78 -26.39
CA ARG A 33 -9.28 -15.93 -25.58
C ARG A 33 -8.24 -16.34 -24.55
N ASP A 34 -6.97 -16.37 -24.94
CA ASP A 34 -5.86 -16.74 -24.06
C ASP A 34 -5.68 -15.71 -22.95
N GLU A 35 -5.77 -14.42 -23.25
CA GLU A 35 -5.73 -13.31 -22.28
C GLU A 35 -6.94 -13.36 -21.35
N ALA A 36 -8.15 -13.50 -21.89
CA ALA A 36 -9.40 -13.65 -21.13
C ALA A 36 -9.30 -14.82 -20.13
N ARG A 37 -8.80 -15.98 -20.57
CA ARG A 37 -8.66 -17.16 -19.72
C ARG A 37 -7.55 -17.00 -18.67
N SER A 38 -6.37 -16.56 -19.09
CA SER A 38 -5.16 -16.62 -18.24
C SER A 38 -5.11 -15.49 -17.21
N LYS A 39 -5.59 -14.29 -17.56
CA LYS A 39 -5.52 -13.11 -16.70
C LYS A 39 -6.86 -12.71 -16.10
N TRP A 40 -7.93 -12.79 -16.89
CA TRP A 40 -9.26 -12.31 -16.47
C TRP A 40 -10.14 -13.41 -15.85
N ASP A 41 -9.66 -14.67 -15.85
CA ASP A 41 -10.39 -15.86 -15.41
C ASP A 41 -11.76 -16.02 -16.10
N GLN A 42 -11.83 -15.60 -17.37
CA GLN A 42 -13.03 -15.69 -18.20
C GLN A 42 -12.80 -16.74 -19.28
N ARG A 43 -13.58 -17.82 -19.25
CA ARG A 43 -13.53 -18.88 -20.27
C ARG A 43 -14.47 -18.50 -21.41
N VAL A 44 -13.89 -18.25 -22.58
CA VAL A 44 -14.62 -17.93 -23.80
C VAL A 44 -14.11 -18.81 -24.95
N SER A 45 -15.02 -19.59 -25.53
CA SER A 45 -14.75 -20.41 -26.71
C SER A 45 -14.76 -19.56 -27.98
N ILE A 46 -14.35 -20.15 -29.11
CA ILE A 46 -14.47 -19.47 -30.41
C ILE A 46 -15.96 -19.31 -30.80
N ASP A 47 -16.78 -20.31 -30.53
CA ASP A 47 -18.23 -20.28 -30.74
C ASP A 47 -18.91 -19.21 -29.88
N ASP A 48 -18.39 -18.97 -28.67
CA ASP A 48 -18.87 -17.89 -27.82
C ASP A 48 -18.61 -16.53 -28.48
N LEU A 49 -17.41 -16.30 -29.04
CA LEU A 49 -17.07 -15.06 -29.74
C LEU A 49 -17.94 -14.86 -30.99
N GLU A 50 -18.15 -15.93 -31.76
CA GLU A 50 -19.04 -15.91 -32.93
C GLU A 50 -20.46 -15.53 -32.52
N THR A 51 -20.99 -16.19 -31.48
CA THR A 51 -22.33 -15.92 -30.97
C THR A 51 -22.46 -14.47 -30.48
N LEU A 52 -21.47 -13.98 -29.72
CA LEU A 52 -21.49 -12.61 -29.21
C LEU A 52 -21.40 -11.58 -30.34
N HIS A 53 -20.66 -11.88 -31.41
CA HIS A 53 -20.58 -11.04 -32.60
C HIS A 53 -21.92 -11.00 -33.34
N GLN A 54 -22.54 -12.15 -33.61
CA GLN A 54 -23.84 -12.25 -34.28
C GLN A 54 -24.96 -11.53 -33.52
N LEU A 55 -24.92 -11.56 -32.19
CA LEU A 55 -25.86 -10.85 -31.33
C LEU A 55 -25.53 -9.34 -31.18
N GLY A 56 -24.40 -8.87 -31.72
CA GLY A 56 -23.93 -7.49 -31.57
C GLY A 56 -23.52 -7.12 -30.14
N LEU A 57 -23.32 -8.12 -29.26
CA LEU A 57 -22.91 -7.92 -27.86
C LEU A 57 -21.41 -7.69 -27.72
N LEU A 58 -20.62 -8.29 -28.60
CA LEU A 58 -19.17 -8.08 -28.69
C LEU A 58 -18.76 -8.14 -30.16
N VAL A 59 -18.63 -6.97 -30.78
CA VAL A 59 -18.21 -6.84 -32.18
C VAL A 59 -16.68 -6.66 -32.22
N PRO A 60 -15.91 -7.42 -33.01
CA PRO A 60 -14.48 -7.19 -33.16
C PRO A 60 -14.19 -5.76 -33.62
N LEU A 61 -13.03 -5.23 -33.28
CA LEU A 61 -12.67 -3.86 -33.64
C LEU A 61 -12.41 -3.72 -35.15
N TYR A 62 -11.72 -4.71 -35.70
CA TYR A 62 -11.38 -4.78 -37.13
C TYR A 62 -11.43 -6.21 -37.64
N ARG A 63 -11.51 -6.33 -38.96
CA ARG A 63 -11.28 -7.57 -39.70
C ARG A 63 -10.28 -7.32 -40.83
N ALA A 64 -9.34 -8.22 -41.03
CA ALA A 64 -8.46 -8.25 -42.20
C ALA A 64 -8.99 -9.19 -43.27
N ASP A 65 -9.09 -8.70 -44.50
CA ASP A 65 -9.39 -9.48 -45.70
C ASP A 65 -8.10 -10.06 -46.30
N ASP A 66 -7.41 -10.91 -45.54
CA ASP A 66 -6.23 -11.62 -46.03
C ASP A 66 -6.21 -13.07 -45.53
N ASP A 67 -6.02 -13.99 -46.47
CA ASP A 67 -5.88 -15.43 -46.21
C ASP A 67 -4.49 -15.76 -45.60
N GLN A 68 -3.53 -14.83 -45.63
CA GLN A 68 -2.21 -15.00 -45.04
C GLN A 68 -2.15 -14.56 -43.58
N LYS A 69 -1.55 -15.41 -42.74
CA LYS A 69 -1.31 -15.08 -41.32
C LYS A 69 -0.40 -13.86 -41.19
N PRO A 70 -0.67 -12.95 -40.23
CA PRO A 70 0.14 -11.75 -40.00
C PRO A 70 1.62 -12.03 -39.64
N GLU A 71 1.96 -13.27 -39.33
CA GLU A 71 3.30 -13.76 -38.96
C GLU A 71 4.15 -14.18 -40.17
N ALA A 72 3.53 -14.41 -41.33
CA ALA A 72 4.20 -14.84 -42.55
C ALA A 72 4.69 -13.68 -43.45
N LEU A 73 4.36 -12.44 -43.07
CA LEU A 73 4.67 -11.25 -43.85
C LEU A 73 6.00 -10.62 -43.39
N PRO A 74 6.82 -10.04 -44.30
CA PRO A 74 8.11 -9.44 -43.98
C PRO A 74 8.01 -8.29 -42.96
N ALA A 75 9.13 -8.00 -42.28
CA ALA A 75 9.22 -6.99 -41.23
C ALA A 75 8.83 -5.57 -41.71
N PRO A 76 8.21 -4.75 -40.85
CA PRO A 76 7.72 -3.41 -41.22
C PRO A 76 8.85 -2.43 -41.60
N HIS A 77 8.51 -1.41 -42.38
CA HIS A 77 9.36 -0.25 -42.69
C HIS A 77 9.42 0.72 -41.49
N GLU A 78 10.47 1.55 -41.42
CA GLU A 78 10.87 2.37 -40.26
C GLU A 78 9.80 3.30 -39.64
N ASP A 79 8.74 3.68 -40.37
CA ASP A 79 7.80 4.72 -39.95
C ASP A 79 6.42 4.22 -39.44
N ASP A 80 6.15 2.92 -39.44
CA ASP A 80 4.78 2.44 -39.13
C ASP A 80 4.71 1.07 -38.44
N HIS A 81 4.27 1.09 -37.17
CA HIS A 81 4.70 0.12 -36.16
C HIS A 81 3.65 -0.92 -35.73
N SER A 82 2.45 -0.95 -36.31
CA SER A 82 1.46 -2.00 -36.02
C SER A 82 1.15 -2.88 -37.25
N LYS A 83 1.03 -4.21 -37.05
CA LYS A 83 0.68 -5.15 -38.15
C LYS A 83 -0.63 -4.73 -38.84
N ILE A 84 -1.54 -4.07 -38.12
CA ILE A 84 -2.82 -3.59 -38.62
C ILE A 84 -2.70 -2.34 -39.50
N ALA A 85 -1.73 -1.47 -39.24
CA ALA A 85 -1.52 -0.29 -40.08
C ALA A 85 -1.05 -0.65 -41.50
N ARG A 86 -0.36 -1.81 -41.68
CA ARG A 86 -0.07 -2.37 -43.01
C ARG A 86 -1.35 -2.79 -43.73
N TYR A 87 -2.18 -3.61 -43.09
CA TYR A 87 -3.46 -4.02 -43.66
C TYR A 87 -4.35 -2.81 -43.97
N ALA A 88 -4.31 -1.77 -43.12
CA ALA A 88 -5.04 -0.52 -43.33
C ALA A 88 -4.55 0.22 -44.58
N ARG A 89 -3.23 0.34 -44.76
CA ARG A 89 -2.62 0.97 -45.95
C ARG A 89 -2.93 0.23 -47.25
N GLU A 90 -3.03 -1.09 -47.19
CA GLU A 90 -3.41 -1.94 -48.32
C GLU A 90 -4.93 -1.96 -48.56
N GLY A 91 -5.73 -1.27 -47.74
CA GLY A 91 -7.19 -1.25 -47.85
C GLY A 91 -7.86 -2.58 -47.49
N LEU A 92 -7.14 -3.43 -46.76
CA LEU A 92 -7.57 -4.79 -46.38
C LEU A 92 -8.25 -4.82 -45.00
N ILE A 93 -8.32 -3.69 -44.28
CA ILE A 93 -9.05 -3.61 -43.00
C ILE A 93 -10.47 -3.14 -43.21
N ARG A 94 -11.39 -3.86 -42.60
CA ARG A 94 -12.81 -3.52 -42.53
C ARG A 94 -13.27 -3.32 -41.09
N ASP A 95 -14.38 -2.60 -40.95
CA ASP A 95 -15.11 -2.47 -39.69
C ASP A 95 -16.28 -3.47 -39.64
N PRO A 96 -16.19 -4.49 -38.77
CA PRO A 96 -17.23 -5.50 -38.60
C PRO A 96 -18.62 -4.98 -38.23
N GLN A 97 -18.73 -3.77 -37.69
CA GLN A 97 -20.01 -3.28 -37.19
C GLN A 97 -20.99 -2.89 -38.29
N GLY A 98 -20.49 -2.43 -39.44
CA GLY A 98 -21.31 -1.98 -40.55
C GLY A 98 -21.71 -3.09 -41.53
N GLU A 99 -21.23 -4.31 -41.31
CA GLU A 99 -21.41 -5.44 -42.21
C GLU A 99 -22.27 -6.53 -41.55
N ASP A 100 -23.01 -7.29 -42.36
CA ASP A 100 -23.75 -8.44 -41.86
C ASP A 100 -22.74 -9.46 -41.29
N ALA A 101 -22.99 -9.95 -40.07
CA ALA A 101 -22.08 -10.90 -39.40
C ALA A 101 -22.11 -12.32 -40.01
N SER A 102 -23.20 -12.69 -40.69
CA SER A 102 -23.42 -14.02 -41.28
C SER A 102 -22.37 -14.52 -42.28
N PRO A 103 -21.72 -13.68 -43.12
CA PRO A 103 -20.66 -14.14 -44.02
C PRO A 103 -19.32 -14.53 -43.38
N TRP A 104 -19.08 -14.31 -42.07
CA TRP A 104 -17.72 -14.32 -41.52
C TRP A 104 -17.49 -15.40 -40.45
N PRO A 105 -16.90 -16.54 -40.82
CA PRO A 105 -16.72 -17.63 -39.89
C PRO A 105 -15.53 -17.38 -38.95
N HIS A 106 -15.77 -17.48 -37.64
CA HIS A 106 -14.71 -17.54 -36.61
C HIS A 106 -14.00 -18.90 -36.57
N CYS A 107 -14.61 -19.93 -37.16
CA CYS A 107 -14.06 -21.27 -37.29
C CYS A 107 -13.52 -21.51 -38.70
N ARG A 108 -12.44 -22.30 -38.80
CA ARG A 108 -11.85 -22.68 -40.10
C ARG A 108 -12.89 -23.39 -40.96
N PRO A 109 -13.22 -22.89 -42.16
CA PRO A 109 -14.11 -23.59 -43.06
C PRO A 109 -13.50 -24.92 -43.52
N ASN A 110 -14.36 -25.91 -43.77
CA ASN A 110 -13.94 -27.21 -44.28
C ASN A 110 -13.24 -27.04 -45.65
N GLY A 111 -12.03 -27.59 -45.80
CA GLY A 111 -11.28 -27.59 -47.06
C GLY A 111 -10.30 -26.43 -47.27
N VAL A 112 -10.18 -25.49 -46.32
CA VAL A 112 -9.15 -24.43 -46.35
C VAL A 112 -7.84 -24.97 -45.78
N GLY A 113 -6.66 -24.47 -46.20
CA GLY A 113 -5.33 -24.91 -45.75
C GLY A 113 -4.97 -24.57 -44.29
N ASP A 114 -3.88 -25.15 -43.77
CA ASP A 114 -3.46 -25.04 -42.36
C ASP A 114 -3.02 -23.63 -41.91
N ASN A 115 -2.80 -22.75 -42.88
CA ASN A 115 -2.46 -21.35 -42.65
C ASN A 115 -3.68 -20.44 -42.48
N TRP A 116 -4.90 -20.99 -42.43
CA TRP A 116 -6.09 -20.20 -42.16
C TRP A 116 -6.07 -19.54 -40.77
N TRP A 117 -6.62 -18.33 -40.70
CA TRP A 117 -6.95 -17.60 -39.47
C TRP A 117 -8.23 -16.79 -39.72
N ASP A 118 -8.90 -16.35 -38.67
CA ASP A 118 -10.24 -15.75 -38.76
C ASP A 118 -10.27 -14.26 -39.14
N GLY A 119 -9.10 -13.63 -39.23
CA GLY A 119 -8.95 -12.23 -39.64
C GLY A 119 -9.37 -11.21 -38.58
N PHE A 120 -9.83 -11.63 -37.40
CA PHE A 120 -10.43 -10.72 -36.42
C PHE A 120 -9.42 -10.13 -35.43
N PHE A 121 -9.58 -8.83 -35.19
CA PHE A 121 -8.83 -8.11 -34.16
C PHE A 121 -9.75 -7.51 -33.11
N TYR A 122 -9.38 -7.74 -31.85
CA TYR A 122 -10.03 -7.19 -30.67
C TYR A 122 -9.08 -6.22 -29.96
N SER A 123 -9.63 -5.20 -29.31
CA SER A 123 -8.86 -4.35 -28.40
C SER A 123 -8.79 -4.99 -27.01
N HIS A 124 -7.68 -4.79 -26.29
CA HIS A 124 -7.61 -5.18 -24.86
C HIS A 124 -8.72 -4.50 -24.05
N TRP A 125 -9.14 -3.28 -24.42
CA TRP A 125 -10.24 -2.59 -23.74
C TRP A 125 -11.56 -3.36 -23.82
N GLN A 126 -11.76 -4.19 -24.86
CA GLN A 126 -12.97 -5.02 -24.99
C GLN A 126 -13.03 -6.17 -23.96
N LEU A 127 -11.91 -6.53 -23.32
CA LEU A 127 -11.90 -7.51 -22.24
C LEU A 127 -12.66 -7.01 -21.01
N LEU A 128 -12.73 -5.69 -20.80
CA LEU A 128 -13.55 -5.06 -19.75
C LEU A 128 -15.04 -5.40 -19.91
N GLY A 129 -15.53 -5.49 -21.16
CA GLY A 129 -16.93 -5.77 -21.46
C GLY A 129 -17.28 -7.24 -21.58
N LEU A 130 -16.29 -8.13 -21.63
CA LEU A 130 -16.52 -9.54 -21.97
C LEU A 130 -17.47 -10.23 -20.98
N ARG A 131 -17.30 -9.99 -19.67
CA ARG A 131 -18.18 -10.56 -18.65
C ARG A 131 -19.62 -10.09 -18.84
N ASP A 132 -19.83 -8.79 -19.08
CA ASP A 132 -21.15 -8.25 -19.33
C ASP A 132 -21.75 -8.83 -20.60
N ALA A 133 -20.97 -8.92 -21.69
CA ALA A 133 -21.43 -9.49 -22.95
C ALA A 133 -21.87 -10.95 -22.79
N LEU A 134 -21.11 -11.76 -22.05
CA LEU A 134 -21.47 -13.14 -21.72
C LEU A 134 -22.74 -13.23 -20.86
N GLN A 135 -22.90 -12.34 -19.89
CA GLN A 135 -24.09 -12.30 -19.04
C GLN A 135 -25.33 -11.83 -19.83
N GLN A 136 -25.19 -10.83 -20.69
CA GLN A 136 -26.26 -10.36 -21.58
C GLN A 136 -26.70 -11.46 -22.54
N ARG A 137 -25.76 -12.25 -23.09
CA ARG A 137 -26.09 -13.41 -23.92
C ARG A 137 -26.96 -14.41 -23.16
N GLU A 138 -26.61 -14.72 -21.92
CA GLU A 138 -27.40 -15.63 -21.09
C GLU A 138 -28.78 -15.04 -20.74
N ASN A 139 -28.87 -13.73 -20.52
CA ASN A 139 -30.14 -13.05 -20.34
C ASN A 139 -31.02 -13.12 -21.59
N LEU A 140 -30.48 -12.88 -22.79
CA LEU A 140 -31.22 -12.99 -24.05
C LEU A 140 -31.72 -14.41 -24.33
N ARG A 141 -31.00 -15.44 -23.87
CA ARG A 141 -31.48 -16.83 -23.93
C ARG A 141 -32.71 -17.05 -23.05
N ARG A 142 -32.80 -16.36 -21.91
CA ARG A 142 -33.92 -16.47 -20.95
C ARG A 142 -35.09 -15.57 -21.33
N VAL A 143 -34.80 -14.37 -21.81
CA VAL A 143 -35.77 -13.33 -22.14
C VAL A 143 -35.45 -12.74 -23.53
N PRO A 144 -35.87 -13.41 -24.62
CA PRO A 144 -35.52 -12.99 -25.98
C PRO A 144 -36.00 -11.58 -26.36
N ASN A 145 -37.01 -11.04 -25.67
CA ASN A 145 -37.59 -9.73 -25.96
C ASN A 145 -36.74 -8.54 -25.47
N GLU A 146 -35.66 -8.77 -24.71
CA GLU A 146 -34.77 -7.71 -24.20
C GLU A 146 -33.67 -7.25 -25.18
N ASP A 147 -33.66 -7.82 -26.40
CA ASP A 147 -32.60 -7.63 -27.42
C ASP A 147 -32.20 -6.16 -27.66
N LYS A 148 -33.16 -5.24 -27.71
CA LYS A 148 -32.89 -3.82 -27.95
C LYS A 148 -32.05 -3.16 -26.85
N GLY A 149 -32.31 -3.50 -25.59
CA GLY A 149 -31.61 -2.92 -24.44
C GLY A 149 -30.16 -3.39 -24.38
N SER A 150 -29.95 -4.71 -24.53
CA SER A 150 -28.63 -5.33 -24.53
C SER A 150 -27.75 -4.82 -25.69
N ARG A 151 -28.31 -4.67 -26.90
CA ARG A 151 -27.58 -4.10 -28.05
C ARG A 151 -27.23 -2.62 -27.85
N ALA A 152 -28.14 -1.82 -27.31
CA ALA A 152 -27.86 -0.40 -27.03
C ALA A 152 -26.75 -0.24 -25.97
N PHE A 153 -26.72 -1.12 -24.97
CA PHE A 153 -25.65 -1.17 -23.98
C PHE A 153 -24.31 -1.58 -24.60
N ALA A 154 -24.29 -2.63 -25.43
CA ALA A 154 -23.08 -3.07 -26.12
C ALA A 154 -22.53 -2.02 -27.10
N ALA A 155 -23.41 -1.31 -27.83
CA ALA A 155 -23.01 -0.21 -28.70
C ALA A 155 -22.37 0.95 -27.92
N ARG A 156 -22.91 1.27 -26.74
CA ARG A 156 -22.31 2.27 -25.83
C ARG A 156 -20.93 1.84 -25.36
N GLN A 157 -20.78 0.60 -24.90
CA GLN A 157 -19.48 0.06 -24.49
C GLN A 157 -18.46 0.08 -25.63
N ARG A 158 -18.88 -0.25 -26.87
CA ARG A 158 -18.01 -0.14 -28.04
C ARG A 158 -17.47 1.28 -28.21
N HIS A 159 -18.32 2.31 -28.16
CA HIS A 159 -17.88 3.71 -28.22
C HIS A 159 -16.84 4.05 -27.13
N GLU A 160 -17.04 3.55 -25.91
CA GLU A 160 -16.08 3.73 -24.82
C GLU A 160 -14.73 3.08 -25.15
N TYR A 161 -14.73 1.87 -25.73
CA TYR A 161 -13.49 1.19 -26.15
C TYR A 161 -12.77 1.89 -27.31
N LEU A 162 -13.52 2.49 -28.24
CA LEU A 162 -12.94 3.31 -29.32
C LEU A 162 -12.23 4.54 -28.76
N ALA A 163 -12.89 5.24 -27.83
CA ALA A 163 -12.33 6.41 -27.18
C ALA A 163 -11.08 6.05 -26.36
N LEU A 164 -11.15 4.97 -25.58
CA LEU A 164 -9.99 4.46 -24.83
C LEU A 164 -8.82 4.14 -25.75
N ALA A 165 -9.06 3.46 -26.89
CA ALA A 165 -8.02 3.19 -27.87
C ALA A 165 -7.39 4.49 -28.41
N ALA A 166 -8.20 5.45 -28.86
CA ALA A 166 -7.74 6.74 -29.40
C ALA A 166 -6.86 7.52 -28.40
N LEU A 167 -7.25 7.48 -27.13
CA LEU A 167 -6.60 8.20 -26.03
C LEU A 167 -5.38 7.47 -25.45
N SER A 168 -5.27 6.16 -25.65
CA SER A 168 -4.29 5.30 -24.99
C SER A 168 -2.85 5.76 -25.22
N ALA A 169 -2.47 6.05 -26.46
CA ALA A 169 -1.12 6.48 -26.79
C ALA A 169 -0.67 7.71 -25.98
N ARG A 170 -1.59 8.65 -25.75
CA ARG A 170 -1.32 9.90 -25.02
C ARG A 170 -1.27 9.67 -23.51
N PHE A 171 -2.31 9.10 -22.92
CA PHE A 171 -2.48 9.09 -21.47
C PHE A 171 -2.03 7.81 -20.77
N PHE A 172 -2.22 6.65 -21.40
CA PHE A 172 -1.94 5.35 -20.76
C PHE A 172 -0.52 5.25 -20.21
N PRO A 173 0.56 5.66 -20.92
CA PRO A 173 1.91 5.52 -20.40
C PRO A 173 2.19 6.34 -19.14
N SER A 174 1.56 7.52 -19.04
CA SER A 174 1.69 8.38 -17.86
C SER A 174 0.93 7.86 -16.64
N ILE A 175 -0.06 6.98 -16.86
CA ILE A 175 -0.86 6.34 -15.81
C ILE A 175 -0.13 5.09 -15.30
N ILE A 176 0.39 4.26 -16.21
CA ILE A 176 1.09 3.02 -15.83
C ILE A 176 2.59 3.25 -15.51
N GLY A 177 3.12 4.45 -15.77
CA GLY A 177 4.54 4.78 -15.56
C GLY A 177 5.50 4.03 -16.50
N ARG A 178 4.99 3.50 -17.61
CA ARG A 178 5.76 2.69 -18.57
C ARG A 178 5.33 3.01 -19.99
N VAL A 179 6.29 3.04 -20.90
CA VAL A 179 6.05 3.18 -22.32
C VAL A 179 6.55 1.90 -22.99
N THR A 180 5.73 1.33 -23.86
CA THR A 180 6.13 0.19 -24.68
C THR A 180 6.77 0.71 -25.96
N TYR A 181 8.00 0.24 -26.24
CA TYR A 181 8.75 0.51 -27.47
C TYR A 181 9.18 -0.83 -28.08
N ARG A 182 9.22 -0.94 -29.42
CA ARG A 182 9.87 -2.08 -30.09
C ARG A 182 11.37 -1.88 -30.22
N ASP A 183 11.83 -0.65 -30.46
CA ASP A 183 13.25 -0.29 -30.55
C ASP A 183 13.54 1.13 -30.01
N GLY A 184 14.82 1.53 -30.04
CA GLY A 184 15.29 2.81 -29.50
C GLY A 184 15.00 4.03 -30.38
N ALA A 185 14.82 3.86 -31.70
CA ALA A 185 14.54 4.96 -32.63
C ALA A 185 13.07 5.40 -32.52
N GLU A 186 12.16 4.47 -32.23
CA GLU A 186 10.73 4.72 -31.99
C GLU A 186 10.47 5.64 -30.77
N ARG A 187 11.44 5.76 -29.84
CA ARG A 187 11.26 6.51 -28.60
C ARG A 187 11.03 8.01 -28.80
N GLU A 188 11.86 8.67 -29.62
CA GLU A 188 11.76 10.12 -29.85
C GLU A 188 10.52 10.46 -30.69
N THR A 189 10.24 9.66 -31.71
CA THR A 189 9.06 9.79 -32.57
C THR A 189 7.77 9.63 -31.78
N LEU A 190 7.67 8.62 -30.91
CA LEU A 190 6.48 8.40 -30.08
C LEU A 190 6.29 9.52 -29.05
N LEU A 191 7.36 10.01 -28.42
CA LEU A 191 7.25 11.12 -27.46
C LEU A 191 6.72 12.39 -28.12
N THR A 192 7.19 12.70 -29.33
CA THR A 192 6.72 13.85 -30.12
C THR A 192 5.25 13.65 -30.53
N ALA A 193 4.93 12.52 -31.17
CA ALA A 193 3.59 12.21 -31.66
C ALA A 193 2.51 12.11 -30.56
N ARG A 194 2.90 11.81 -29.31
CA ARG A 194 1.99 11.83 -28.16
C ARG A 194 1.41 13.22 -27.90
N HIS A 195 2.20 14.26 -28.15
CA HIS A 195 1.82 15.64 -27.91
C HIS A 195 1.28 16.35 -29.15
N ASP A 196 1.62 15.88 -30.35
CA ASP A 196 1.19 16.48 -31.62
C ASP A 196 -0.33 16.47 -31.84
N VAL A 197 -1.03 15.46 -31.34
CA VAL A 197 -2.49 15.35 -31.44
C VAL A 197 -3.12 15.40 -30.05
N ASP A 198 -3.91 16.46 -29.82
CA ASP A 198 -4.63 16.73 -28.57
C ASP A 198 -5.77 15.74 -28.29
N ALA A 199 -6.36 15.84 -27.09
CA ALA A 199 -7.49 15.01 -26.71
C ALA A 199 -8.72 15.21 -27.62
N THR A 200 -8.98 16.44 -28.09
CA THR A 200 -10.14 16.78 -28.94
C THR A 200 -10.12 16.02 -30.26
N ALA A 201 -9.00 16.07 -30.98
CA ALA A 201 -8.86 15.40 -32.28
C ALA A 201 -8.96 13.87 -32.14
N ARG A 202 -8.39 13.30 -31.07
CA ARG A 202 -8.48 11.86 -30.77
C ARG A 202 -9.93 11.42 -30.47
N LEU A 203 -10.65 12.20 -29.68
CA LEU A 203 -12.06 11.95 -29.38
C LEU A 203 -12.95 12.08 -30.61
N SER A 204 -12.66 13.06 -31.48
CA SER A 204 -13.33 13.22 -32.77
C SER A 204 -13.13 11.99 -33.66
N ALA A 205 -11.92 11.43 -33.73
CA ALA A 205 -11.64 10.21 -34.49
C ALA A 205 -12.42 8.99 -33.93
N ALA A 206 -12.60 8.91 -32.62
CA ALA A 206 -13.43 7.90 -31.96
C ALA A 206 -14.95 8.20 -32.02
N SER A 207 -15.35 9.36 -32.57
CA SER A 207 -16.71 9.90 -32.48
C SER A 207 -17.28 9.91 -31.05
N PHE A 208 -16.42 10.17 -30.05
CA PHE A 208 -16.80 10.17 -28.65
C PHE A 208 -17.01 11.62 -28.15
N PRO A 209 -18.19 11.95 -27.63
CA PRO A 209 -18.49 13.32 -27.22
C PRO A 209 -17.78 13.66 -25.89
N ALA A 210 -17.14 14.84 -25.83
CA ALA A 210 -16.27 15.24 -24.73
C ALA A 210 -17.02 15.41 -23.38
N ASP A 211 -18.28 15.81 -23.40
CA ASP A 211 -19.15 15.94 -22.23
C ASP A 211 -19.42 14.60 -21.52
N ARG A 212 -19.19 13.47 -22.21
CA ARG A 212 -19.35 12.13 -21.64
C ARG A 212 -18.12 11.59 -20.94
N LEU A 213 -16.96 12.26 -21.03
CA LEU A 213 -15.72 11.80 -20.40
C LEU A 213 -15.89 11.55 -18.89
N ARG A 214 -16.40 12.56 -18.17
CA ARG A 214 -16.59 12.48 -16.72
C ARG A 214 -17.66 11.44 -16.32
N PRO A 215 -18.90 11.47 -16.85
CA PRO A 215 -19.91 10.47 -16.50
C PRO A 215 -19.48 9.03 -16.78
N THR A 216 -18.77 8.79 -17.91
CA THR A 216 -18.24 7.45 -18.24
C THR A 216 -17.15 7.04 -17.25
N ALA A 217 -16.24 7.94 -16.89
CA ALA A 217 -15.20 7.65 -15.90
C ALA A 217 -15.78 7.37 -14.50
N GLU A 218 -16.73 8.17 -14.02
CA GLU A 218 -17.40 7.94 -12.73
C GLU A 218 -18.16 6.60 -12.71
N PHE A 219 -18.77 6.22 -13.83
CA PHE A 219 -19.40 4.90 -13.98
C PHE A 219 -18.39 3.75 -13.88
N LEU A 220 -17.25 3.86 -14.56
CA LEU A 220 -16.16 2.87 -14.49
C LEU A 220 -15.57 2.76 -13.07
N LEU A 221 -15.36 3.88 -12.38
CA LEU A 221 -14.88 3.89 -10.99
C LEU A 221 -15.89 3.28 -10.01
N SER A 222 -17.18 3.58 -10.19
CA SER A 222 -18.25 2.98 -9.40
C SER A 222 -18.33 1.47 -9.59
N ARG A 223 -18.19 1.03 -10.85
CA ARG A 223 -18.17 -0.39 -11.20
C ARG A 223 -16.95 -1.10 -10.62
N ALA A 224 -15.79 -0.45 -10.66
CA ALA A 224 -14.57 -0.97 -10.05
C ALA A 224 -14.79 -1.15 -8.54
N HIS A 225 -15.27 -0.12 -7.85
CA HIS A 225 -15.56 -0.19 -6.42
C HIS A 225 -16.55 -1.32 -6.06
N ALA A 226 -17.61 -1.48 -6.85
CA ALA A 226 -18.65 -2.47 -6.60
C ALA A 226 -18.17 -3.93 -6.77
N HIS A 227 -17.28 -4.17 -7.74
CA HIS A 227 -16.85 -5.52 -8.14
C HIS A 227 -15.43 -5.88 -7.74
N ASP A 228 -14.65 -4.96 -7.17
CA ASP A 228 -13.29 -5.21 -6.74
C ASP A 228 -13.27 -6.10 -5.47
N PRO A 229 -12.75 -7.34 -5.55
CA PRO A 229 -12.59 -8.18 -4.37
C PRO A 229 -11.57 -7.62 -3.38
N MET A 230 -10.74 -6.65 -3.78
CA MET A 230 -9.73 -5.98 -2.96
C MET A 230 -10.11 -4.53 -2.60
N ARG A 231 -11.39 -4.13 -2.70
CA ARG A 231 -11.82 -2.74 -2.46
C ARG A 231 -11.32 -2.15 -1.13
N GLU A 232 -11.29 -2.95 -0.06
CA GLU A 232 -10.83 -2.51 1.28
C GLU A 232 -9.33 -2.24 1.32
N TRP A 233 -8.59 -2.88 0.41
CA TRP A 233 -7.15 -2.76 0.23
C TRP A 233 -6.79 -1.82 -0.93
N TRP A 234 -7.77 -1.24 -1.61
CA TRP A 234 -7.52 -0.42 -2.80
C TRP A 234 -6.61 0.78 -2.49
N ASP A 235 -6.79 1.44 -1.34
CA ASP A 235 -5.94 2.55 -0.94
C ASP A 235 -4.47 2.17 -0.71
N LEU A 236 -4.18 0.88 -0.49
CA LEU A 236 -2.82 0.36 -0.50
C LEU A 236 -2.40 -0.05 -1.92
N ALA A 237 -3.26 -0.78 -2.62
CA ALA A 237 -2.98 -1.28 -3.97
C ALA A 237 -2.72 -0.15 -4.98
N ARG A 238 -3.35 1.02 -4.82
CA ARG A 238 -3.14 2.21 -5.66
C ARG A 238 -1.70 2.75 -5.63
N HIS A 239 -0.94 2.46 -4.57
CA HIS A 239 0.48 2.84 -4.45
C HIS A 239 1.42 1.85 -5.12
N SER A 240 0.90 0.74 -5.65
CA SER A 240 1.69 -0.21 -6.43
C SER A 240 2.00 0.34 -7.82
N ASP A 241 3.06 -0.19 -8.44
CA ASP A 241 3.37 0.12 -9.83
C ASP A 241 2.58 -0.78 -10.79
N ALA A 242 2.69 -0.53 -12.09
CA ALA A 242 2.03 -1.35 -13.10
C ALA A 242 2.42 -2.84 -13.03
N SER A 243 3.64 -3.18 -12.60
CA SER A 243 4.01 -4.59 -12.41
C SER A 243 3.25 -5.24 -11.26
N GLY A 244 3.05 -4.53 -10.14
CA GLY A 244 2.25 -5.03 -9.04
C GLY A 244 0.79 -5.22 -9.44
N TRP A 245 0.21 -4.22 -10.11
CA TRP A 245 -1.16 -4.29 -10.63
C TRP A 245 -1.38 -5.45 -11.60
N PHE A 246 -0.49 -5.65 -12.58
CA PHE A 246 -0.67 -6.70 -13.60
C PHE A 246 -0.28 -8.12 -13.13
N ARG A 247 0.15 -8.29 -11.87
CA ARG A 247 0.23 -9.61 -11.23
C ARG A 247 -1.12 -10.12 -10.73
N LEU A 248 -2.09 -9.21 -10.54
CA LEU A 248 -3.45 -9.57 -10.17
C LEU A 248 -4.12 -10.39 -11.27
N ARG A 249 -5.18 -11.12 -10.91
CA ARG A 249 -5.99 -11.91 -11.84
C ARG A 249 -7.48 -11.78 -11.52
N GLY A 250 -8.33 -12.18 -12.46
CA GLY A 250 -9.77 -12.23 -12.29
C GLY A 250 -10.38 -10.85 -12.03
N GLY A 251 -11.34 -10.78 -11.10
CA GLY A 251 -12.05 -9.55 -10.75
C GLY A 251 -11.15 -8.42 -10.23
N ALA A 252 -10.06 -8.73 -9.54
CA ALA A 252 -9.10 -7.73 -9.05
C ALA A 252 -8.39 -7.02 -10.21
N LEU A 253 -7.91 -7.78 -11.20
CA LEU A 253 -7.27 -7.22 -12.39
C LEU A 253 -8.27 -6.41 -13.22
N GLU A 254 -9.49 -6.93 -13.37
CA GLU A 254 -10.56 -6.21 -14.06
C GLU A 254 -10.87 -4.85 -13.41
N ALA A 255 -10.99 -4.81 -12.08
CA ALA A 255 -11.23 -3.55 -11.36
C ALA A 255 -10.09 -2.55 -11.55
N VAL A 256 -8.83 -3.01 -11.55
CA VAL A 256 -7.68 -2.17 -11.90
C VAL A 256 -7.80 -1.63 -13.32
N TRP A 257 -8.11 -2.47 -14.31
CA TRP A 257 -8.28 -2.00 -15.69
C TRP A 257 -9.43 -1.00 -15.84
N GLN A 258 -10.53 -1.15 -15.08
CA GLN A 258 -11.63 -0.17 -15.04
C GLN A 258 -11.15 1.17 -14.47
N ARG A 259 -10.34 1.16 -13.41
CA ARG A 259 -9.75 2.38 -12.85
C ARG A 259 -8.71 3.02 -13.77
N ILE A 260 -7.92 2.23 -14.50
CA ILE A 260 -7.01 2.74 -15.54
C ILE A 260 -7.82 3.38 -16.69
N ALA A 261 -8.87 2.71 -17.17
CA ALA A 261 -9.74 3.25 -18.21
C ALA A 261 -10.40 4.57 -17.77
N ALA A 262 -10.90 4.61 -16.54
CA ALA A 262 -11.44 5.84 -15.97
C ALA A 262 -10.38 6.95 -15.89
N GLU A 263 -9.16 6.64 -15.46
CA GLU A 263 -8.06 7.62 -15.41
C GLU A 263 -7.68 8.14 -16.80
N VAL A 264 -7.72 7.31 -17.85
CA VAL A 264 -7.53 7.76 -19.25
C VAL A 264 -8.57 8.81 -19.63
N PHE A 265 -9.85 8.56 -19.33
CA PHE A 265 -10.93 9.53 -19.59
C PHE A 265 -10.79 10.81 -18.74
N LEU A 266 -10.41 10.68 -17.48
CA LEU A 266 -10.26 11.82 -16.58
C LEU A 266 -9.07 12.69 -16.95
N ARG A 267 -7.96 12.12 -17.42
CA ARG A 267 -6.85 12.94 -17.95
C ARG A 267 -7.19 13.67 -19.23
N ALA A 268 -7.98 13.04 -20.11
CA ALA A 268 -8.53 13.74 -21.27
C ALA A 268 -9.46 14.88 -20.85
N HIS A 269 -10.30 14.65 -19.83
CA HIS A 269 -11.17 15.69 -19.26
C HIS A 269 -10.37 16.83 -18.63
N ASP A 270 -9.35 16.53 -17.82
CA ASP A 270 -8.47 17.51 -17.17
C ASP A 270 -7.73 18.36 -18.21
N GLU A 271 -7.27 17.77 -19.32
CA GLU A 271 -6.70 18.50 -20.45
C GLU A 271 -7.71 19.47 -21.09
N LEU A 272 -8.91 18.99 -21.43
CA LEU A 272 -9.95 19.85 -22.03
C LEU A 272 -10.44 20.94 -21.07
N ALA A 273 -10.48 20.66 -19.76
CA ALA A 273 -10.80 21.64 -18.74
C ALA A 273 -9.70 22.71 -18.62
N SER A 274 -8.43 22.31 -18.69
CA SER A 274 -7.29 23.26 -18.69
C SER A 274 -7.29 24.19 -19.91
N LEU A 275 -7.88 23.74 -21.03
CA LEU A 275 -8.10 24.52 -22.25
C LEU A 275 -9.41 25.34 -22.22
N GLY A 276 -10.19 25.27 -21.14
CA GLY A 276 -11.48 25.96 -20.99
C GLY A 276 -12.62 25.39 -21.83
N THR A 277 -12.48 24.16 -22.35
CA THR A 277 -13.53 23.48 -23.15
C THR A 277 -14.55 22.76 -22.27
N LEU A 278 -14.14 22.30 -21.08
CA LEU A 278 -14.98 21.65 -20.08
C LEU A 278 -14.79 22.34 -18.72
N ASP A 279 -15.74 22.13 -17.81
CA ASP A 279 -15.58 22.54 -16.42
C ASP A 279 -14.54 21.67 -15.70
N SER A 280 -13.89 22.21 -14.66
CA SER A 280 -12.98 21.42 -13.82
C SER A 280 -13.75 20.35 -13.03
N LEU A 281 -13.08 19.24 -12.72
CA LEU A 281 -13.65 18.19 -11.87
C LEU A 281 -13.99 18.76 -10.48
N PRO A 282 -15.06 18.28 -9.83
CA PRO A 282 -15.42 18.73 -8.49
C PRO A 282 -14.41 18.23 -7.45
N GLU A 283 -14.18 19.03 -6.42
CA GLU A 283 -13.41 18.60 -5.26
C GLU A 283 -14.22 17.57 -4.45
N THR A 284 -13.68 16.37 -4.24
CA THR A 284 -14.28 15.35 -3.36
C THR A 284 -13.87 15.58 -1.91
N GLY A 285 -14.25 16.75 -1.36
CA GLY A 285 -13.76 17.22 -0.07
C GLY A 285 -14.29 16.47 1.16
N ASP A 286 -15.49 15.90 1.08
CA ASP A 286 -16.15 15.24 2.22
C ASP A 286 -15.64 13.79 2.40
N PRO A 287 -14.90 13.47 3.49
CA PRO A 287 -14.46 12.11 3.77
C PRO A 287 -15.58 11.18 4.26
N HIS A 288 -16.76 11.70 4.59
CA HIS A 288 -17.87 10.92 5.12
C HIS A 288 -18.82 10.40 4.03
N MET A 289 -18.72 10.91 2.81
CA MET A 289 -19.50 10.45 1.67
C MET A 289 -18.57 9.87 0.61
N TRP A 290 -18.80 8.60 0.27
CA TRP A 290 -18.08 7.97 -0.82
C TRP A 290 -18.45 8.65 -2.15
N HIS A 291 -17.44 8.98 -2.96
CA HIS A 291 -17.61 9.53 -4.29
C HIS A 291 -16.73 8.76 -5.29
N PRO A 292 -17.21 8.44 -6.52
CA PRO A 292 -16.45 7.64 -7.48
C PRO A 292 -15.04 8.18 -7.77
N LEU A 293 -14.87 9.51 -7.86
CA LEU A 293 -13.56 10.14 -8.10
C LEU A 293 -12.51 9.88 -7.00
N GLN A 294 -12.91 9.43 -5.80
CA GLN A 294 -11.97 9.02 -4.74
C GLN A 294 -11.20 7.73 -5.13
N GLU A 295 -11.73 6.94 -6.06
CA GLU A 295 -11.15 5.68 -6.57
C GLU A 295 -10.08 5.90 -7.65
N ARG A 296 -9.81 7.14 -8.08
CA ARG A 296 -8.83 7.46 -9.14
C ARG A 296 -7.43 6.90 -8.85
N ILE A 297 -6.71 6.48 -9.89
CA ILE A 297 -5.31 6.02 -9.75
C ILE A 297 -4.35 7.20 -9.70
N GLY A 298 -4.57 8.23 -10.53
CA GLY A 298 -3.55 9.24 -10.85
C GLY A 298 -3.49 10.46 -9.95
N LEU A 299 -4.45 10.65 -9.04
CA LEU A 299 -4.40 11.75 -8.07
C LEU A 299 -3.61 11.32 -6.84
N HIS A 300 -2.28 11.38 -6.95
CA HIS A 300 -1.45 11.42 -5.75
C HIS A 300 -1.85 12.60 -4.86
N HIS A 301 -2.44 13.67 -5.38
CA HIS A 301 -2.83 14.88 -4.65
C HIS A 301 -4.00 14.72 -3.66
N ASP A 302 -4.87 13.71 -3.85
CA ASP A 302 -6.04 13.49 -2.98
C ASP A 302 -6.01 12.16 -2.21
N SER A 303 -5.10 11.24 -2.58
CA SER A 303 -4.92 9.98 -1.86
C SER A 303 -4.13 10.17 -0.57
N ASP A 304 -4.52 9.44 0.48
CA ASP A 304 -3.67 9.24 1.65
C ASP A 304 -2.28 8.72 1.23
N GLY A 305 -1.21 9.24 1.84
CA GLY A 305 0.16 8.78 1.58
C GLY A 305 0.33 7.29 1.88
N ILE A 306 1.30 6.62 1.25
CA ILE A 306 1.49 5.16 1.39
C ILE A 306 1.63 4.72 2.86
N HIS A 307 2.33 5.50 3.68
CA HIS A 307 2.52 5.22 5.10
C HIS A 307 1.21 5.26 5.88
N ARG A 308 0.30 6.17 5.53
CA ARG A 308 -1.03 6.25 6.13
C ARG A 308 -1.92 5.09 5.68
N SER A 309 -1.88 4.74 4.39
CA SER A 309 -2.56 3.55 3.89
C SER A 309 -2.07 2.28 4.59
N LEU A 310 -0.76 2.13 4.80
CA LEU A 310 -0.15 1.03 5.54
C LEU A 310 -0.55 1.02 7.02
N ALA A 311 -0.53 2.18 7.68
CA ALA A 311 -0.94 2.30 9.07
C ALA A 311 -2.41 1.90 9.28
N ARG A 312 -3.31 2.28 8.37
CA ARG A 312 -4.75 1.96 8.46
C ARG A 312 -5.04 0.45 8.40
N VAL A 313 -4.18 -0.32 7.74
CA VAL A 313 -4.29 -1.79 7.66
C VAL A 313 -3.36 -2.52 8.64
N GLY A 314 -2.70 -1.80 9.56
CA GLY A 314 -1.79 -2.39 10.55
C GLY A 314 -0.47 -2.92 9.97
N LEU A 315 -0.06 -2.42 8.80
CA LEU A 315 1.17 -2.80 8.10
C LEU A 315 2.23 -1.68 8.09
N SER A 316 2.10 -0.70 9.00
CA SER A 316 3.11 0.36 9.13
C SER A 316 4.49 -0.24 9.40
N PRO A 317 5.54 0.14 8.65
CA PRO A 317 6.91 -0.30 8.92
C PRO A 317 7.54 0.43 10.11
N GLU A 318 6.97 1.58 10.49
CA GLU A 318 7.45 2.39 11.61
C GLU A 318 6.91 1.82 12.93
N PRO A 319 7.75 1.70 13.98
CA PRO A 319 7.32 1.19 15.27
C PRO A 319 6.39 2.18 15.98
N SER A 320 5.42 1.70 16.75
CA SER A 320 4.64 2.57 17.65
C SER A 320 5.51 3.11 18.78
N VAL A 321 6.44 2.30 19.30
CA VAL A 321 7.38 2.69 20.36
C VAL A 321 8.81 2.24 20.04
N VAL A 322 9.78 3.14 20.20
CA VAL A 322 11.20 2.81 20.34
C VAL A 322 11.55 2.84 21.82
N LEU A 323 11.85 1.68 22.38
CA LEU A 323 12.26 1.52 23.77
C LEU A 323 13.77 1.43 23.85
N VAL A 324 14.39 2.31 24.62
CA VAL A 324 15.84 2.34 24.85
C VAL A 324 16.15 1.82 26.25
N LEU A 325 16.98 0.77 26.31
CA LEU A 325 17.38 0.08 27.54
C LEU A 325 18.89 0.13 27.70
N GLU A 326 19.36 0.13 28.96
CA GLU A 326 20.78 0.17 29.29
C GLU A 326 21.32 -1.24 29.57
N GLY A 327 20.61 -1.99 30.40
CA GLY A 327 21.14 -3.16 31.09
C GLY A 327 21.01 -4.47 30.30
N GLN A 328 21.96 -5.39 30.49
CA GLN A 328 21.85 -6.75 29.95
C GLN A 328 20.64 -7.50 30.54
N THR A 329 20.32 -7.26 31.81
CA THR A 329 19.18 -7.87 32.52
C THR A 329 17.85 -7.40 31.93
N GLU A 330 17.71 -6.09 31.67
CA GLU A 330 16.54 -5.47 31.05
C GLU A 330 16.27 -6.04 29.64
N MET A 331 17.34 -6.22 28.86
CA MET A 331 17.29 -6.80 27.51
C MET A 331 16.83 -8.26 27.49
N VAL A 332 16.80 -8.94 28.63
CA VAL A 332 16.24 -10.30 28.78
C VAL A 332 14.80 -10.23 29.26
N HIS A 333 14.53 -9.51 30.35
CA HIS A 333 13.21 -9.45 30.97
C HIS A 333 12.16 -8.72 30.13
N ILE A 334 12.47 -7.52 29.62
CA ILE A 334 11.46 -6.68 28.98
C ILE A 334 10.94 -7.32 27.68
N PRO A 335 11.78 -7.82 26.76
CA PRO A 335 11.27 -8.51 25.57
C PRO A 335 10.39 -9.71 25.89
N ALA A 336 10.71 -10.48 26.93
CA ALA A 336 9.91 -11.63 27.34
C ALA A 336 8.57 -11.23 27.96
N LEU A 337 8.54 -10.16 28.76
CA LEU A 337 7.29 -9.60 29.31
C LEU A 337 6.40 -9.03 28.20
N LEU A 338 6.98 -8.32 27.22
CA LEU A 338 6.26 -7.82 26.05
C LEU A 338 5.67 -8.97 25.22
N ASP A 339 6.39 -10.09 25.09
CA ASP A 339 5.89 -11.29 24.42
C ASP A 339 4.76 -11.97 25.19
N ALA A 340 4.86 -12.06 26.52
CA ALA A 340 3.80 -12.58 27.38
C ALA A 340 2.50 -11.76 27.26
N LEU A 341 2.60 -10.46 26.98
CA LEU A 341 1.46 -9.56 26.75
C LEU A 341 1.04 -9.44 25.26
N GLY A 342 1.69 -10.18 24.35
CA GLY A 342 1.34 -10.22 22.93
C GLY A 342 1.73 -8.97 22.11
N ILE A 343 2.67 -8.15 22.61
CA ILE A 343 3.18 -6.95 21.91
C ILE A 343 4.65 -7.09 21.47
N SER A 344 5.07 -8.30 21.11
CA SER A 344 6.46 -8.63 20.72
C SER A 344 6.86 -8.25 19.30
N LYS A 345 5.94 -7.74 18.47
CA LYS A 345 6.29 -7.39 17.09
C LYS A 345 7.19 -6.15 17.06
N PRO A 346 8.25 -6.11 16.23
CA PRO A 346 9.11 -4.94 16.11
C PRO A 346 8.41 -3.65 15.64
N GLN A 347 7.22 -3.76 15.05
CA GLN A 347 6.36 -2.63 14.67
C GLN A 347 5.53 -2.10 15.85
N GLN A 348 5.39 -2.87 16.94
CA GLN A 348 4.73 -2.40 18.17
C GLN A 348 5.77 -1.75 19.08
N VAL A 349 6.79 -2.52 19.47
CA VAL A 349 7.89 -2.04 20.31
C VAL A 349 9.22 -2.48 19.70
N ARG A 350 10.07 -1.50 19.38
CA ARG A 350 11.45 -1.74 18.95
C ARG A 350 12.40 -1.47 20.10
N VAL A 351 12.96 -2.53 20.66
CA VAL A 351 13.90 -2.46 21.77
C VAL A 351 15.32 -2.20 21.24
N ILE A 352 15.98 -1.15 21.75
CA ILE A 352 17.33 -0.73 21.40
C ILE A 352 18.21 -0.80 22.66
N ASN A 353 19.30 -1.55 22.55
CA ASN A 353 20.32 -1.61 23.60
C ASN A 353 21.29 -0.43 23.45
N GLN A 354 21.27 0.50 24.41
CA GLN A 354 22.13 1.67 24.45
C GLN A 354 23.57 1.35 24.89
N ARG A 355 23.79 0.20 25.55
CA ARG A 355 25.07 -0.33 26.06
C ARG A 355 25.78 0.51 27.13
N THR A 356 25.65 1.83 27.11
CA THR A 356 26.26 2.74 28.09
C THR A 356 25.34 3.89 28.48
N SER A 357 25.27 4.23 29.77
CA SER A 357 24.53 5.40 30.30
C SER A 357 25.08 6.75 29.84
N SER A 358 26.29 6.80 29.28
CA SER A 358 26.93 8.03 28.78
C SER A 358 26.47 8.48 27.40
N ASP A 359 25.93 7.56 26.59
CA ASP A 359 25.44 7.91 25.26
C ASP A 359 24.12 8.70 25.37
N ARG A 360 23.84 9.57 24.40
CA ARG A 360 22.60 10.36 24.36
C ARG A 360 21.73 9.88 23.22
N PRO A 361 20.45 9.53 23.45
CA PRO A 361 19.55 9.03 22.40
C PRO A 361 19.05 10.13 21.44
N ASN A 362 19.84 11.18 21.21
CA ASN A 362 19.47 12.34 20.38
C ASN A 362 19.15 11.95 18.92
N GLN A 363 19.87 10.97 18.36
CA GLN A 363 19.59 10.48 17.00
C GLN A 363 18.26 9.73 16.94
N LEU A 364 17.90 9.01 18.01
CA LEU A 364 16.60 8.33 18.11
C LEU A 364 15.47 9.35 18.25
N ALA A 365 15.67 10.42 19.02
CA ALA A 365 14.70 11.52 19.11
C ALA A 365 14.37 12.13 17.73
N ARG A 366 15.38 12.32 16.86
CA ARG A 366 15.14 12.76 15.47
C ARG A 366 14.40 11.71 14.64
N TYR A 367 14.75 10.43 14.81
CA TYR A 367 14.12 9.34 14.08
C TYR A 367 12.62 9.20 14.40
N VAL A 368 12.23 9.37 15.67
CA VAL A 368 10.82 9.24 16.12
C VAL A 368 9.96 10.46 15.83
N ALA A 369 10.56 11.57 15.38
CA ALA A 369 9.82 12.81 15.13
C ALA A 369 8.68 12.56 14.12
N PRO A 370 7.43 12.97 14.43
CA PRO A 370 6.30 12.77 13.53
C PRO A 370 6.58 13.33 12.14
N ARG A 371 6.30 12.52 11.11
CA ARG A 371 6.40 12.95 9.70
C ARG A 371 5.11 13.62 9.28
N LEU A 372 5.18 14.90 8.98
CA LEU A 372 4.01 15.68 8.61
C LEU A 372 3.63 15.37 7.16
N GLY A 373 2.38 14.97 6.99
CA GLY A 373 1.74 14.85 5.70
C GLY A 373 1.04 16.14 5.30
N ARG A 374 0.05 15.99 4.42
CA ARG A 374 -0.68 17.14 3.85
C ARG A 374 -1.60 17.81 4.85
N ILE A 375 -1.88 19.08 4.57
CA ILE A 375 -2.92 19.85 5.26
C ILE A 375 -4.26 19.56 4.57
N ARG A 376 -5.26 19.13 5.33
CA ARG A 376 -6.65 18.97 4.86
C ARG A 376 -7.56 19.84 5.72
N GLY A 377 -8.06 20.94 5.13
CA GLY A 377 -8.77 21.98 5.87
C GLY A 377 -7.88 22.60 6.94
N ASN A 378 -8.31 22.52 8.21
CA ASN A 378 -7.56 23.06 9.37
C ASN A 378 -6.70 22.01 10.09
N ARG A 379 -6.55 20.79 9.56
CA ARG A 379 -5.78 19.70 10.20
C ARG A 379 -4.55 19.35 9.38
N GLN A 380 -3.40 19.22 10.04
CA GLN A 380 -2.21 18.64 9.44
C GLN A 380 -2.26 17.13 9.67
N LEU A 381 -2.34 16.38 8.57
CA LEU A 381 -2.34 14.93 8.62
C LEU A 381 -0.91 14.46 8.88
N ILE A 382 -0.75 13.37 9.61
CA ILE A 382 0.56 12.71 9.79
C ILE A 382 0.69 11.67 8.70
N GLU A 383 1.85 11.64 8.03
CA GLU A 383 2.09 10.74 6.92
C GLU A 383 2.30 9.29 7.39
N ALA A 384 2.95 9.11 8.54
CA ALA A 384 3.13 7.82 9.22
C ALA A 384 2.50 7.85 10.62
N GLY A 385 2.22 6.68 11.20
CA GLY A 385 1.80 6.62 12.61
C GLY A 385 2.86 7.28 13.50
N PRO A 386 2.47 8.03 14.55
CA PRO A 386 3.43 8.60 15.50
C PRO A 386 4.24 7.49 16.19
N THR A 387 5.54 7.69 16.32
CA THR A 387 6.43 6.82 17.09
C THR A 387 6.78 7.53 18.40
N ALA A 388 6.61 6.86 19.53
CA ALA A 388 7.11 7.35 20.80
C ALA A 388 8.53 6.84 21.08
N LEU A 389 9.35 7.67 21.72
CA LEU A 389 10.62 7.33 22.31
C LEU A 389 10.44 7.16 23.82
N VAL A 390 10.68 5.94 24.30
CA VAL A 390 10.68 5.63 25.72
C VAL A 390 12.10 5.27 26.12
N VAL A 391 12.65 6.01 27.07
CA VAL A 391 14.00 5.77 27.60
C VAL A 391 13.84 5.21 29.00
N ALA A 392 14.29 3.97 29.25
CA ALA A 392 14.31 3.38 30.58
C ALA A 392 15.76 3.14 31.01
N MET A 393 16.19 3.83 32.06
CA MET A 393 17.60 3.89 32.49
C MET A 393 17.71 3.77 34.01
N ASP A 394 18.85 3.27 34.49
CA ASP A 394 19.21 3.38 35.90
C ASP A 394 19.37 4.87 36.29
N ALA A 395 18.98 5.25 37.50
CA ALA A 395 19.18 6.60 38.02
C ALA A 395 20.65 6.83 38.45
N GLU A 396 21.58 6.80 37.51
CA GLU A 396 23.01 6.96 37.79
C GLU A 396 23.75 7.95 36.88
N GLY A 397 24.97 8.27 37.29
CA GLY A 397 25.89 9.09 36.51
C GLY A 397 25.46 10.56 36.39
N PRO A 398 26.20 11.35 35.58
CA PRO A 398 25.99 12.78 35.47
C PRO A 398 24.73 13.16 34.68
N ILE A 399 24.15 12.23 33.92
CA ILE A 399 23.01 12.47 33.02
C ILE A 399 21.69 12.06 33.70
N TRP A 400 21.66 10.92 34.39
CA TRP A 400 20.42 10.33 34.92
C TRP A 400 20.33 10.33 36.44
N GLY A 401 21.44 10.58 37.15
CA GLY A 401 21.51 10.43 38.61
C GLY A 401 20.78 11.47 39.46
N THR A 402 20.34 12.60 38.90
CA THR A 402 19.58 13.61 39.66
C THR A 402 18.27 13.97 38.95
N PRO A 403 17.18 14.29 39.68
CA PRO A 403 15.93 14.75 39.07
C PRO A 403 16.15 15.92 38.11
N ALA A 404 16.93 16.93 38.51
CA ALA A 404 17.22 18.09 37.68
C ALA A 404 18.02 17.77 36.40
N ALA A 405 18.89 16.77 36.42
CA ALA A 405 19.61 16.32 35.23
C ALA A 405 18.68 15.55 34.28
N ARG A 406 17.83 14.68 34.84
CA ARG A 406 16.79 13.93 34.11
C ARG A 406 15.83 14.88 33.39
N ASP A 407 15.28 15.87 34.10
CA ASP A 407 14.36 16.87 33.54
C ASP A 407 15.01 17.68 32.42
N ARG A 408 16.27 18.10 32.62
CA ARG A 408 17.02 18.83 31.59
C ARG A 408 17.18 18.00 30.33
N HIS A 409 17.57 16.73 30.45
CA HIS A 409 17.81 15.90 29.28
C HIS A 409 16.50 15.47 28.60
N LEU A 410 15.44 15.20 29.36
CA LEU A 410 14.11 14.99 28.82
C LEU A 410 13.62 16.21 28.03
N HIS A 411 13.84 17.41 28.57
CA HIS A 411 13.56 18.66 27.85
C HIS A 411 14.39 18.76 26.56
N GLU A 412 15.70 18.47 26.59
CA GLU A 412 16.54 18.45 25.39
C GLU A 412 16.00 17.49 24.30
N LEU A 413 15.59 16.28 24.66
CA LEU A 413 15.02 15.31 23.70
C LEU A 413 13.70 15.81 23.10
N ARG A 414 12.83 16.43 23.92
CA ARG A 414 11.58 17.04 23.47
C ARG A 414 11.82 18.24 22.54
N GLU A 415 12.82 19.07 22.83
CA GLU A 415 13.23 20.17 21.94
C GLU A 415 13.72 19.66 20.58
N ILE A 416 14.45 18.55 20.54
CA ILE A 416 14.88 17.94 19.28
C ILE A 416 13.65 17.55 18.44
N VAL A 417 12.67 16.85 19.03
CA VAL A 417 11.43 16.47 18.33
C VAL A 417 10.68 17.71 17.85
N ARG A 418 10.56 18.74 18.70
CA ARG A 418 9.89 20.01 18.34
C ARG A 418 10.57 20.69 17.17
N GLN A 419 11.90 20.75 17.15
CA GLN A 419 12.68 21.35 16.06
C GLN A 419 12.51 20.58 14.73
N GLU A 420 12.50 19.25 14.76
CA GLU A 420 12.29 18.43 13.56
C GLU A 420 10.88 18.59 12.99
N VAL A 421 9.85 18.72 13.84
CA VAL A 421 8.49 19.00 13.36
C VAL A 421 8.35 20.43 12.84
N ALA A 422 8.98 21.41 13.50
CA ALA A 422 9.01 22.79 13.04
C ALA A 422 9.74 22.94 11.70
N ALA A 423 10.82 22.18 11.46
CA ALA A 423 11.53 22.16 10.19
C ALA A 423 10.66 21.64 9.02
N GLN A 424 9.65 20.81 9.33
CA GLN A 424 8.63 20.34 8.38
C GLN A 424 7.44 21.31 8.25
N GLY A 425 7.46 22.45 8.95
CA GLY A 425 6.42 23.48 8.90
C GLY A 425 5.21 23.24 9.81
N GLY A 426 5.30 22.32 10.79
CA GLY A 426 4.25 22.07 11.77
C GLY A 426 4.58 22.56 13.17
N ALA A 427 3.70 22.22 14.11
CA ALA A 427 3.90 22.44 15.55
C ALA A 427 3.48 21.19 16.34
N VAL A 428 4.04 21.06 17.54
CA VAL A 428 3.68 20.02 18.52
C VAL A 428 3.50 20.70 19.87
N THR A 429 2.42 20.37 20.55
CA THR A 429 2.11 20.84 21.90
C THR A 429 2.99 20.14 22.94
N ASP A 430 3.12 20.73 24.13
CA ASP A 430 3.86 20.12 25.22
C ASP A 430 3.22 18.79 25.66
N HIS A 431 1.89 18.70 25.65
CA HIS A 431 1.17 17.47 25.95
C HIS A 431 1.47 16.35 24.94
N GLU A 432 1.55 16.67 23.65
CA GLU A 432 1.95 15.71 22.62
C GLU A 432 3.40 15.25 22.80
N LEU A 433 4.31 16.17 23.15
CA LEU A 433 5.70 15.84 23.45
C LEU A 433 5.86 14.96 24.70
N GLU A 434 4.99 15.12 25.70
CA GLU A 434 4.94 14.24 26.87
C GLU A 434 4.57 12.81 26.51
N ILE A 435 3.68 12.64 25.52
CA ILE A 435 3.29 11.31 25.03
C ILE A 435 4.40 10.70 24.18
N LEU A 436 4.99 11.50 23.29
CA LEU A 436 6.01 11.07 22.32
C LEU A 436 7.38 10.82 22.95
N VAL A 437 7.73 11.47 24.06
CA VAL A 437 9.02 11.31 24.73
C VAL A 437 8.82 11.11 26.23
N GLN A 438 9.09 9.89 26.67
CA GLN A 438 8.96 9.47 28.06
C GLN A 438 10.30 8.97 28.61
N LEU A 439 10.54 9.29 29.88
CA LEU A 439 11.70 8.82 30.63
C LEU A 439 11.19 8.01 31.83
N HIS A 440 11.69 6.80 31.95
CA HIS A 440 11.44 5.87 33.04
C HIS A 440 12.73 5.58 33.78
N THR A 441 12.65 5.53 35.10
CA THR A 441 13.78 5.17 35.96
C THR A 441 13.29 4.21 37.03
N TRP A 442 14.14 3.29 37.45
CA TRP A 442 13.81 2.26 38.44
C TRP A 442 13.79 2.75 39.90
N GLY A 443 13.57 4.06 40.10
CA GLY A 443 13.72 4.73 41.39
C GLY A 443 15.17 5.04 41.72
N ASP A 444 15.51 5.00 43.01
CA ASP A 444 16.88 5.25 43.51
C ASP A 444 17.75 3.97 43.49
N GLN A 445 17.15 2.82 43.16
CA GLN A 445 17.82 1.53 43.10
C GLN A 445 18.13 1.10 41.67
N LYS A 446 19.09 0.19 41.57
CA LYS A 446 19.43 -0.50 40.31
C LYS A 446 18.36 -1.49 39.92
N TYR A 447 18.24 -1.74 38.61
CA TYR A 447 17.22 -2.61 38.04
C TYR A 447 16.93 -3.89 38.84
N GLU A 448 17.95 -4.69 39.20
CA GLU A 448 17.74 -5.95 39.92
C GLU A 448 17.20 -5.74 41.35
N LEU A 449 17.66 -4.70 42.04
CA LEU A 449 17.20 -4.40 43.39
C LEU A 449 15.80 -3.79 43.37
N ALA A 450 15.50 -2.95 42.39
CA ALA A 450 14.20 -2.28 42.27
C ALA A 450 13.03 -3.26 41.99
N ASN A 451 13.28 -4.35 41.27
CA ASN A 451 12.22 -5.23 40.76
C ASN A 451 12.04 -6.54 41.54
N PHE A 452 13.02 -6.90 42.38
CA PHE A 452 13.05 -8.18 43.08
C PHE A 452 13.28 -8.01 44.57
N THR A 453 12.64 -8.86 45.36
CA THR A 453 12.87 -8.94 46.80
C THR A 453 14.21 -9.61 47.09
N ASP A 454 14.73 -9.42 48.30
CA ASP A 454 16.01 -10.03 48.69
C ASP A 454 15.93 -11.57 48.67
N GLU A 455 14.77 -12.14 48.99
CA GLU A 455 14.53 -13.59 48.98
C GLU A 455 14.49 -14.16 47.55
N GLU A 456 13.89 -13.41 46.61
CA GLU A 456 13.88 -13.77 45.19
C GLU A 456 15.29 -13.74 44.61
N LEU A 457 16.07 -12.70 44.92
CA LEU A 457 17.46 -12.55 44.48
C LEU A 457 18.36 -13.63 45.10
N GLU A 458 18.23 -13.90 46.39
CA GLU A 458 18.98 -14.95 47.08
C GLU A 458 18.72 -16.33 46.44
N THR A 459 17.46 -16.62 46.15
CA THR A 459 17.04 -17.88 45.52
C THR A 459 17.63 -18.00 44.11
N ALA A 460 17.51 -16.98 43.27
CA ALA A 460 17.99 -17.00 41.90
C ALA A 460 19.53 -17.07 41.83
N ILE A 461 20.24 -16.27 42.63
CA ILE A 461 21.71 -16.31 42.71
C ILE A 461 22.18 -17.69 43.16
N THR A 462 21.51 -18.29 44.16
CA THR A 462 21.83 -19.64 44.62
C THR A 462 21.63 -20.69 43.53
N GLN A 463 20.56 -20.58 42.74
CA GLN A 463 20.29 -21.48 41.61
C GLN A 463 21.39 -21.37 40.54
N VAL A 464 21.75 -20.15 40.12
CA VAL A 464 22.79 -19.92 39.12
C VAL A 464 24.15 -20.45 39.59
N LEU A 465 24.52 -20.20 40.85
CA LEU A 465 25.79 -20.65 41.41
C LEU A 465 25.89 -22.18 41.52
N ARG A 466 24.78 -22.86 41.88
CA ARG A 466 24.71 -24.34 41.94
C ARG A 466 24.75 -24.98 40.56
N ALA A 467 24.22 -24.31 39.54
CA ALA A 467 24.31 -24.78 38.15
C ALA A 467 25.74 -24.70 37.59
N ASN A 468 26.61 -23.87 38.17
CA ASN A 468 27.99 -23.72 37.74
C ASN A 468 28.92 -24.76 38.42
N SER A 469 29.44 -25.70 37.63
CA SER A 469 30.29 -26.81 38.10
C SER A 469 31.62 -26.38 38.73
N LYS A 470 32.02 -25.11 38.60
CA LYS A 470 33.24 -24.56 39.23
C LYS A 470 33.04 -24.15 40.70
N THR A 471 31.80 -24.09 41.18
CA THR A 471 31.44 -23.56 42.51
C THR A 471 31.52 -24.61 43.63
N GLU A 472 31.72 -25.89 43.32
CA GLU A 472 31.68 -27.03 44.25
C GLU A 472 32.69 -26.97 45.43
N ARG A 473 33.70 -26.09 45.39
CA ARG A 473 34.78 -26.07 46.40
C ARG A 473 34.58 -25.12 47.60
N SER A 474 33.51 -24.33 47.65
CA SER A 474 33.34 -23.32 48.73
C SER A 474 31.87 -23.06 49.15
N GLU A 475 30.99 -24.06 49.03
CA GLU A 475 29.54 -23.89 49.29
C GLU A 475 29.19 -23.29 50.66
N THR A 476 29.99 -23.53 51.70
CA THR A 476 29.59 -23.23 53.09
C THR A 476 29.74 -21.76 53.49
N ASN A 477 30.53 -20.94 52.77
CA ASN A 477 30.90 -19.60 53.24
C ASN A 477 30.13 -18.45 52.54
N TRP A 478 29.72 -18.62 51.28
CA TRP A 478 29.00 -17.56 50.57
C TRP A 478 27.48 -17.60 50.82
N VAL A 479 26.88 -18.79 50.94
CA VAL A 479 25.42 -18.93 51.20
C VAL A 479 25.03 -18.21 52.48
N ALA A 480 25.81 -18.36 53.55
CA ALA A 480 25.56 -17.71 54.84
C ALA A 480 25.72 -16.18 54.81
N ARG A 481 26.36 -15.61 53.78
CA ARG A 481 26.62 -14.17 53.64
C ARG A 481 25.80 -13.51 52.54
N LEU A 482 25.21 -14.29 51.63
CA LEU A 482 24.54 -13.79 50.43
C LEU A 482 23.42 -12.79 50.77
N ARG A 483 22.54 -13.14 51.71
CA ARG A 483 21.47 -12.24 52.17
C ARG A 483 22.02 -10.91 52.68
N THR A 484 23.02 -10.94 53.56
CA THR A 484 23.67 -9.74 54.10
C THR A 484 24.37 -8.92 53.01
N ASP A 485 24.96 -9.56 52.00
CA ASP A 485 25.59 -8.86 50.88
C ASP A 485 24.55 -8.21 49.94
N ILE A 486 23.38 -8.83 49.73
CA ILE A 486 22.24 -8.23 49.00
C ILE A 486 21.68 -7.04 49.78
N GLU A 487 21.42 -7.20 51.08
CA GLU A 487 20.97 -6.11 51.97
C GLU A 487 21.97 -4.94 51.93
N TYR A 488 23.26 -5.23 52.01
CA TYR A 488 24.33 -4.23 51.88
C TYR A 488 24.27 -3.48 50.54
N ALA A 489 24.05 -4.19 49.43
CA ALA A 489 23.97 -3.57 48.11
C ALA A 489 22.74 -2.66 48.00
N ARG A 490 21.60 -3.08 48.58
CA ARG A 490 20.36 -2.31 48.62
C ARG A 490 20.47 -1.05 49.47
N GLU A 491 21.00 -1.17 50.69
CA GLU A 491 21.19 -0.02 51.60
C GLU A 491 22.14 1.05 51.04
N ARG A 492 23.05 0.66 50.15
CA ARG A 492 24.03 1.55 49.52
C ARG A 492 23.74 1.86 48.06
N GLU A 493 22.59 1.45 47.54
CA GLU A 493 22.16 1.71 46.15
C GLU A 493 23.20 1.24 45.10
N LEU A 494 23.88 0.12 45.37
CA LEU A 494 24.96 -0.41 44.55
C LEU A 494 24.45 -1.38 43.47
N ASP A 495 25.23 -1.56 42.40
CA ASP A 495 24.98 -2.62 41.41
C ASP A 495 25.08 -4.01 42.08
N ILE A 496 24.17 -4.92 41.72
CA ILE A 496 24.18 -6.32 42.17
C ILE A 496 25.52 -7.03 41.91
N LYS A 497 26.33 -6.56 40.95
CA LYS A 497 27.71 -7.01 40.72
C LYS A 497 28.57 -6.94 41.98
N VAL A 498 28.33 -5.97 42.87
CA VAL A 498 29.06 -5.87 44.15
C VAL A 498 28.84 -7.11 45.00
N VAL A 499 27.65 -7.73 44.93
CA VAL A 499 27.37 -9.01 45.59
C VAL A 499 28.26 -10.10 45.00
N PHE A 500 28.34 -10.19 43.66
CA PHE A 500 29.17 -11.18 42.96
C PHE A 500 30.67 -11.04 43.28
N ASP A 501 31.16 -9.81 43.33
CA ASP A 501 32.55 -9.50 43.67
C ASP A 501 32.87 -9.91 45.12
N ARG A 502 31.94 -9.70 46.05
CA ARG A 502 32.10 -10.04 47.48
C ARG A 502 32.05 -11.54 47.75
N ILE A 503 31.23 -12.28 47.01
CA ILE A 503 31.21 -13.75 47.05
C ILE A 503 32.38 -14.38 46.26
N GLN A 504 33.11 -13.58 45.49
CA GLN A 504 34.25 -14.00 44.65
C GLN A 504 33.88 -15.07 43.62
N GLN A 505 32.68 -14.98 43.05
CA GLN A 505 32.20 -15.90 42.03
C GLN A 505 31.86 -15.14 40.75
N GLN A 506 32.17 -15.74 39.60
CA GLN A 506 31.75 -15.21 38.31
C GLN A 506 30.31 -15.66 38.03
N VAL A 507 29.37 -14.73 38.20
CA VAL A 507 27.96 -14.90 37.83
C VAL A 507 27.67 -14.00 36.64
N SER A 508 27.10 -14.55 35.57
CA SER A 508 26.63 -13.75 34.44
C SER A 508 25.33 -13.03 34.80
N LYS A 509 25.23 -11.73 34.50
CA LYS A 509 23.96 -10.99 34.64
C LYS A 509 22.84 -11.59 33.79
N VAL A 510 23.18 -12.15 32.63
CA VAL A 510 22.21 -12.81 31.73
C VAL A 510 21.66 -14.08 32.36
N GLU A 511 22.52 -14.92 32.97
CA GLU A 511 22.08 -16.14 33.65
C GLU A 511 21.21 -15.82 34.87
N LEU A 512 21.55 -14.76 35.61
CA LEU A 512 20.70 -14.28 36.70
C LEU A 512 19.34 -13.79 36.18
N ALA A 513 19.31 -13.05 35.07
CA ALA A 513 18.06 -12.58 34.46
C ALA A 513 17.18 -13.77 34.02
N GLU A 514 17.77 -14.79 33.38
CA GLU A 514 17.03 -15.99 32.99
C GLU A 514 16.44 -16.73 34.21
N ALA A 515 17.18 -16.79 35.32
CA ALA A 515 16.69 -17.40 36.57
C ALA A 515 15.59 -16.58 37.26
N LEU A 516 15.58 -15.26 37.10
CA LEU A 516 14.59 -14.35 37.67
C LEU A 516 13.33 -14.19 36.80
N MET A 517 13.39 -14.55 35.52
CA MET A 517 12.25 -14.45 34.60
C MET A 517 10.95 -15.11 35.11
N PRO A 518 10.98 -16.36 35.64
CA PRO A 518 9.75 -17.01 36.11
C PRO A 518 9.08 -16.24 37.25
N VAL A 519 9.87 -15.51 38.06
CA VAL A 519 9.35 -14.66 39.14
C VAL A 519 8.59 -13.48 38.56
N LEU A 520 9.12 -12.80 37.54
CA LEU A 520 8.43 -11.70 36.88
C LEU A 520 7.15 -12.15 36.16
N LEU A 521 7.18 -13.31 35.50
CA LEU A 521 5.99 -13.89 34.86
C LEU A 521 4.92 -14.25 35.89
N ALA A 522 5.32 -14.84 37.03
CA ALA A 522 4.37 -15.12 38.11
C ALA A 522 3.76 -13.82 38.67
N LYS A 523 4.54 -12.75 38.83
CA LYS A 523 4.02 -11.43 39.24
C LYS A 523 3.06 -10.84 38.21
N LEU A 524 3.31 -11.05 36.92
CA LEU A 524 2.41 -10.64 35.83
C LEU A 524 1.08 -11.42 35.89
N GLU A 525 1.09 -12.71 36.21
CA GLU A 525 -0.13 -13.53 36.31
C GLU A 525 -1.04 -13.20 37.51
N HIS A 526 -0.49 -12.61 38.58
CA HIS A 526 -1.22 -12.32 39.83
C HIS A 526 -1.71 -10.86 39.95
N GLU A 527 -1.83 -10.17 38.81
CA GLU A 527 -2.20 -8.75 38.68
C GLU A 527 -3.55 -8.39 39.35
N ASP A 528 -4.52 -9.32 39.39
CA ASP A 528 -5.86 -9.11 39.95
C ASP A 528 -5.92 -9.05 41.51
N SER A 529 -4.79 -9.23 42.20
CA SER A 529 -4.75 -9.14 43.66
C SER A 529 -4.56 -7.69 44.12
N SER A 530 -5.59 -7.11 44.73
CA SER A 530 -5.68 -5.69 45.11
C SER A 530 -4.68 -5.20 46.18
N ASP A 531 -3.64 -5.98 46.51
CA ASP A 531 -2.76 -5.79 47.67
C ASP A 531 -1.26 -5.86 47.33
N HIS A 532 -0.89 -5.85 46.05
CA HIS A 532 0.51 -5.92 45.61
C HIS A 532 0.93 -4.69 44.81
N THR A 533 1.95 -3.98 45.30
CA THR A 533 2.62 -2.92 44.54
C THR A 533 3.39 -3.57 43.39
N HIS A 534 3.08 -3.16 42.15
CA HIS A 534 3.76 -3.69 40.97
C HIS A 534 5.26 -3.34 41.00
N PRO A 535 6.13 -4.26 40.56
CA PRO A 535 7.52 -3.92 40.28
C PRO A 535 7.61 -2.85 39.18
N PRO A 536 8.56 -1.91 39.25
CA PRO A 536 8.71 -0.84 38.26
C PRO A 536 8.81 -1.32 36.79
N VAL A 537 9.36 -2.52 36.55
CA VAL A 537 9.44 -3.12 35.20
C VAL A 537 8.06 -3.49 34.65
N LEU A 538 7.12 -3.92 35.50
CA LEU A 538 5.76 -4.21 35.08
C LEU A 538 5.01 -2.92 34.76
N ASP A 539 5.18 -1.87 35.58
CA ASP A 539 4.61 -0.54 35.30
C ASP A 539 5.06 -0.02 33.93
N LEU A 540 6.37 -0.08 33.63
CA LEU A 540 6.90 0.28 32.31
C LEU A 540 6.21 -0.53 31.19
N VAL A 541 6.10 -1.85 31.36
CA VAL A 541 5.54 -2.72 30.32
C VAL A 541 4.05 -2.42 30.10
N PHE A 542 3.27 -2.14 31.15
CA PHE A 542 1.87 -1.73 31.03
C PHE A 542 1.71 -0.35 30.39
N ASP A 543 2.58 0.60 30.72
CA ASP A 543 2.64 1.90 30.06
C ASP A 543 2.94 1.75 28.57
N LEU A 544 3.85 0.83 28.20
CA LEU A 544 4.15 0.51 26.81
C LEU A 544 2.94 -0.08 26.08
N VAL A 545 2.20 -1.01 26.69
CA VAL A 545 0.95 -1.56 26.12
C VAL A 545 -0.06 -0.44 25.88
N THR A 546 -0.27 0.42 26.88
CA THR A 546 -1.19 1.55 26.79
C THR A 546 -0.79 2.51 25.67
N LEU A 547 0.51 2.80 25.55
CA LEU A 547 1.07 3.67 24.54
C LEU A 547 0.93 3.07 23.12
N VAL A 548 1.24 1.79 22.94
CA VAL A 548 1.05 1.07 21.67
C VAL A 548 -0.42 1.12 21.24
N ASN A 549 -1.35 0.85 22.15
CA ASN A 549 -2.78 0.90 21.87
C ASN A 549 -3.24 2.31 21.47
N ARG A 550 -2.71 3.34 22.15
CA ARG A 550 -3.00 4.74 21.83
C ARG A 550 -2.51 5.15 20.44
N LEU A 551 -1.30 4.74 20.06
CA LEU A 551 -0.65 5.17 18.81
C LEU A 551 -1.07 4.34 17.58
N SER A 552 -1.48 3.09 17.78
CA SER A 552 -1.86 2.17 16.68
C SER A 552 -3.27 2.40 16.12
N GLY A 553 -4.12 3.19 16.80
CA GLY A 553 -5.54 3.36 16.47
C GLY A 553 -5.87 4.28 15.27
N GLY A 554 -4.87 4.78 14.52
CA GLY A 554 -5.09 5.57 13.29
C GLY A 554 -5.74 6.95 13.47
N GLY A 555 -6.02 7.37 14.71
CA GLY A 555 -6.74 8.61 15.05
C GLY A 555 -5.87 9.76 15.58
N TYR A 556 -4.54 9.62 15.62
CA TYR A 556 -3.66 10.67 16.11
C TYR A 556 -3.46 11.76 15.04
N SER A 557 -3.78 13.00 15.36
CA SER A 557 -3.61 14.17 14.49
C SER A 557 -3.00 15.32 15.30
N LEU A 558 -2.05 16.04 14.72
CA LEU A 558 -1.48 17.23 15.33
C LEU A 558 -2.39 18.45 15.09
N GLU A 559 -2.52 19.31 16.09
CA GLU A 559 -3.20 20.59 15.94
C GLU A 559 -2.36 21.55 15.08
N LYS A 560 -3.00 22.30 14.17
CA LYS A 560 -2.30 23.35 13.40
C LYS A 560 -1.85 24.45 14.38
N PRO A 561 -0.64 25.03 14.24
CA PRO A 561 -0.31 26.25 14.96
C PRO A 561 -1.33 27.34 14.63
N ALA A 562 -1.86 28.02 15.65
CA ALA A 562 -2.68 29.20 15.45
C ALA A 562 -1.87 30.20 14.59
N GLU A 563 -2.45 30.66 13.48
CA GLU A 563 -1.86 31.75 12.72
C GLU A 563 -1.70 32.93 13.67
N ALA A 564 -0.46 33.40 13.83
CA ALA A 564 -0.20 34.60 14.60
C ALA A 564 -1.07 35.72 14.02
N PRO A 565 -1.83 36.47 14.84
CA PRO A 565 -2.61 37.59 14.32
C PRO A 565 -1.66 38.58 13.66
N GLY A 566 -1.83 38.74 12.34
CA GLY A 566 -1.09 39.69 11.51
C GLY A 566 -1.46 41.14 11.79
#